data_AF-A0A6B3HTL0-F1
#
_entry.id   AF-A0A6B3HTL0-F1
#
_cell.length_a   1.000
_cell.length_b   1.000
_cell.length_c   1.000
_cell.angle_alpha   90.00
_cell.angle_beta   90.00
_cell.angle_gamma   90.00
#
_symmetry.space_group_name_H-M   'P 1'
#
loop_
_entity.id
_entity.type
_entity.pdbx_description
1 polymer ?
#
loop_
_entity_poly.entity_id
_entity_poly.type
_entity_poly.pdbx_seq_one_letter_code
_entity_poly.pdbx_strand_id
1 'polypeptide(L)'
;LLGKTCIHPSHVAPVHALSVVSHEEFTDAQDILRPERGGGGVLRSAYTNKMNEVKPHRAWAERTLRRAEVFGVASEDVGFVDLLAAGLTK
;
A
#
# COMPACT_ATOMS: atom_id res chain seq x y z
N LEU A 1 14.21 -5.90 -1.01
CA LEU A 1 14.13 -4.89 0.07
C LEU A 1 13.40 -3.67 -0.48
N LEU A 2 12.37 -3.19 0.22
CA LEU A 2 11.68 -1.92 -0.06
C LEU A 2 12.04 -0.97 1.09
N GLY A 3 12.46 0.26 0.78
CA GLY A 3 12.79 1.26 1.78
C GLY A 3 13.75 2.34 1.27
N LYS A 4 13.95 3.36 2.10
CA LYS A 4 14.88 4.46 1.84
C LYS A 4 15.72 4.71 3.08
N THR A 5 17.03 4.89 2.89
CA THR A 5 17.95 5.18 3.99
C THR A 5 17.71 6.58 4.56
N CYS A 6 17.46 6.67 5.87
CA CYS A 6 17.45 7.92 6.62
C CYS A 6 18.85 8.21 7.15
N ILE A 7 19.51 9.23 6.61
CA ILE A 7 20.83 9.72 7.07
C ILE A 7 20.73 10.97 7.96
N HIS A 8 19.53 11.51 8.13
CA HIS A 8 19.24 12.67 8.99
C HIS A 8 17.82 12.52 9.58
N PRO A 9 17.55 12.96 10.83
CA PRO A 9 16.23 12.82 11.45
C PRO A 9 15.07 13.42 10.65
N SER A 10 15.30 14.51 9.92
CA SER A 10 14.25 15.13 9.08
C SER A 10 13.77 14.24 7.93
N HIS A 11 14.51 13.19 7.57
CA HIS A 11 14.10 12.26 6.51
C HIS A 11 13.07 11.25 7.00
N VAL A 12 12.92 11.05 8.32
CA VAL A 12 12.03 10.03 8.89
C VAL A 12 10.59 10.29 8.47
N ALA A 13 10.10 11.53 8.61
CA ALA A 13 8.73 11.88 8.25
C ALA A 13 8.39 11.58 6.76
N PRO A 14 9.13 12.07 5.77
CA PRO A 14 8.83 11.76 4.37
C PRO A 14 9.03 10.29 4.00
N VAL A 15 10.06 9.61 4.54
CA VAL A 15 10.28 8.18 4.28
C VAL A 15 9.13 7.34 4.86
N HIS A 16 8.67 7.65 6.08
CA HIS A 16 7.55 6.95 6.69
C HIS A 16 6.25 7.22 5.92
N ALA A 17 5.93 8.48 5.61
CA ALA A 17 4.72 8.85 4.88
C ALA A 17 4.63 8.18 3.49
N LEU A 18 5.74 8.03 2.76
CA LEU A 18 5.79 7.29 1.48
C LEU A 18 5.71 5.77 1.64
N SER A 19 5.93 5.24 2.84
CA SER A 19 5.93 3.80 3.11
C SER A 19 4.55 3.29 3.54
N VAL A 20 3.67 4.16 4.04
CA VAL A 20 2.26 3.83 4.35
C VAL A 20 1.54 3.36 3.08
N VAL A 21 0.75 2.30 3.20
CA VAL A 21 -0.04 1.75 2.09
C VAL A 21 -1.35 2.53 1.95
N SER A 22 -1.75 2.87 0.73
CA SER A 22 -3.05 3.51 0.51
C SER A 22 -4.20 2.51 0.72
N HIS A 23 -5.38 3.01 1.08
CA HIS A 23 -6.58 2.16 1.20
C HIS A 23 -6.86 1.36 -0.09
N GLU A 24 -6.70 2.00 -1.25
CA GLU A 24 -6.88 1.37 -2.55
C GLU A 24 -5.89 0.23 -2.78
N GLU A 25 -4.59 0.45 -2.59
CA GLU A 25 -3.56 -0.59 -2.76
C GLU A 25 -3.79 -1.76 -1.80
N PHE A 26 -4.21 -1.48 -0.57
CA PHE A 26 -4.52 -2.50 0.42
C PHE A 26 -5.72 -3.35 -0.01
N THR A 27 -6.81 -2.72 -0.44
CA THR A 27 -8.04 -3.40 -0.90
C THR A 27 -7.75 -4.27 -2.13
N ASP A 28 -7.03 -3.73 -3.11
CA ASP A 28 -6.60 -4.45 -4.31
C ASP A 28 -5.75 -5.68 -3.94
N ALA A 29 -4.79 -5.52 -3.02
CA ALA A 29 -3.92 -6.60 -2.56
C ALA A 29 -4.70 -7.69 -1.80
N GLN A 30 -5.65 -7.32 -0.94
CA GLN A 30 -6.51 -8.28 -0.26
C GLN A 30 -7.34 -9.10 -1.27
N ASP A 31 -7.95 -8.44 -2.24
CA ASP A 31 -8.79 -9.09 -3.25
C ASP A 31 -8.02 -10.06 -4.13
N ILE A 32 -6.79 -9.71 -4.53
CA ILE A 32 -5.89 -10.60 -5.28
C ILE A 32 -5.53 -11.85 -4.47
N LEU A 33 -5.37 -11.73 -3.14
CA LEU A 33 -4.91 -12.82 -2.29
C LEU A 33 -6.01 -13.67 -1.66
N ARG A 34 -7.29 -13.36 -1.92
CA ARG A 34 -8.42 -14.16 -1.44
C ARG A 34 -8.25 -15.65 -1.81
N PRO A 35 -8.44 -16.60 -0.86
CA PRO A 35 -8.21 -18.02 -1.10
C PRO A 35 -8.98 -18.60 -2.30
N GLU A 36 -10.20 -18.10 -2.55
CA GLU A 36 -11.06 -18.53 -3.65
C GLU A 36 -10.47 -18.19 -5.04
N ARG A 37 -9.41 -17.37 -5.09
CA ARG A 37 -8.76 -16.91 -6.32
C ARG A 37 -7.54 -17.74 -6.72
N GLY A 38 -7.26 -18.87 -6.06
CA GLY A 38 -6.12 -19.73 -6.36
C GLY A 38 -6.00 -20.20 -7.82
N GLY A 39 -7.11 -20.25 -8.57
CA GLY A 39 -7.13 -20.58 -10.00
C GLY A 39 -6.65 -19.47 -10.95
N GLY A 40 -6.58 -18.21 -10.50
CA GLY A 40 -6.31 -17.03 -11.30
C GLY A 40 -7.56 -16.21 -11.62
N GLY A 41 -7.53 -15.50 -12.75
CA GLY A 41 -8.63 -14.65 -13.24
C GLY A 41 -8.35 -13.16 -13.10
N VAL A 42 -9.32 -12.37 -13.55
CA VAL A 42 -9.28 -10.91 -13.52
C VAL A 42 -10.46 -10.39 -12.70
N LEU A 43 -10.25 -9.30 -11.98
CA LEU A 43 -11.28 -8.62 -11.23
C LEU A 43 -11.13 -7.11 -11.42
N ARG A 44 -12.24 -6.40 -11.31
CA ARG A 44 -12.23 -4.94 -11.27
C ARG A 44 -11.91 -4.50 -9.85
N SER A 45 -11.04 -3.51 -9.70
CA SER A 45 -10.75 -2.87 -8.41
C SER A 45 -12.03 -2.27 -7.80
N ALA A 46 -12.09 -2.22 -6.46
CA ALA A 46 -13.14 -1.52 -5.72
C ALA A 46 -13.28 -0.05 -6.17
N TYR A 47 -12.15 0.59 -6.47
CA TYR A 47 -12.07 1.97 -6.96
C TYR A 47 -12.40 2.12 -8.43
N THR A 48 -12.74 1.03 -9.11
CA THR A 48 -13.31 1.02 -10.46
C THR A 48 -12.40 1.48 -11.60
N ASN A 49 -11.15 1.80 -11.28
CA ASN A 49 -10.15 2.42 -12.15
C ASN A 49 -9.03 1.45 -12.58
N LYS A 50 -9.01 0.21 -12.05
CA LYS A 50 -7.99 -0.80 -12.32
C LYS A 50 -8.60 -2.17 -12.57
N MET A 51 -7.87 -2.96 -13.35
CA MET A 51 -8.08 -4.40 -13.51
C MET A 51 -6.98 -5.12 -12.76
N ASN A 52 -7.35 -5.95 -11.79
CA ASN A 52 -6.41 -6.77 -11.04
C ASN A 52 -6.42 -8.18 -11.61
N GLU A 53 -5.27 -8.61 -12.14
CA GLU A 53 -5.04 -9.97 -12.59
C GLU A 53 -4.36 -10.79 -11.49
N VAL A 54 -5.02 -11.84 -11.00
CA VAL A 54 -4.62 -12.52 -9.76
C VAL A 54 -3.20 -13.07 -9.83
N LYS A 55 -2.87 -13.85 -10.87
CA LYS A 55 -1.56 -14.51 -11.00
C LYS A 55 -0.40 -13.51 -11.12
N PRO A 56 -0.39 -12.58 -12.08
CA PRO A 56 0.73 -11.65 -12.24
C PRO A 56 0.84 -10.64 -11.09
N HIS A 57 -0.28 -10.29 -10.43
CA HIS A 57 -0.25 -9.31 -9.32
C HIS A 57 -0.03 -9.94 -7.95
N ARG A 58 -0.04 -11.29 -7.82
CA ARG A 58 0.10 -11.97 -6.53
C ARG A 58 1.33 -11.53 -5.74
N ALA A 59 2.51 -11.53 -6.38
CA ALA A 59 3.76 -11.15 -5.73
C ALA A 59 3.78 -9.68 -5.31
N TRP A 60 3.07 -8.81 -6.03
CA TRP A 60 2.87 -7.42 -5.63
C TRP A 60 1.97 -7.35 -4.39
N ALA A 61 0.82 -8.02 -4.42
CA ALA A 61 -0.14 -8.04 -3.32
C ALA A 61 0.49 -8.56 -2.01
N GLU A 62 1.27 -9.64 -2.06
CA GLU A 62 1.95 -10.19 -0.87
C GLU A 62 2.94 -9.18 -0.27
N ARG A 63 3.66 -8.43 -1.11
CA ARG A 63 4.57 -7.37 -0.64
C ARG A 63 3.80 -6.17 -0.09
N THR A 64 2.68 -5.79 -0.71
CA THR A 64 1.83 -4.69 -0.25
C THR A 64 1.25 -4.98 1.12
N LEU A 65 0.73 -6.19 1.37
CA LEU A 65 0.20 -6.55 2.69
C LEU A 65 1.30 -6.60 3.77
N ARG A 66 2.50 -7.10 3.46
CA ARG A 66 3.64 -7.03 4.39
C ARG A 66 4.07 -5.59 4.70
N ARG A 67 4.02 -4.70 3.71
CA ARG A 67 4.29 -3.27 3.93
C ARG A 67 3.21 -2.63 4.81
N ALA A 68 1.94 -2.97 4.58
CA ALA A 68 0.81 -2.52 5.39
C ALA A 68 0.91 -2.99 6.85
N GLU A 69 1.40 -4.20 7.09
CA GLU A 69 1.64 -4.71 8.45
C GLU A 69 2.65 -3.86 9.25
N VAL A 70 3.67 -3.32 8.57
CA VAL A 70 4.75 -2.55 9.23
C VAL A 70 4.41 -1.06 9.31
N PHE A 71 3.89 -0.47 8.22
CA PHE A 71 3.70 0.98 8.10
C PHE A 71 2.23 1.42 8.24
N GLY A 72 1.30 0.48 8.34
CA GLY A 72 -0.13 0.75 8.39
C GLY A 72 -0.76 1.02 7.02
N VAL A 73 -2.07 1.23 7.05
CA VAL A 73 -2.91 1.56 5.90
C VAL A 73 -3.54 2.92 6.16
N ALA A 74 -3.44 3.83 5.19
CA ALA A 74 -4.12 5.11 5.25
C ALA A 74 -5.64 4.91 5.10
N SER A 75 -6.43 5.79 5.72
CA SER A 75 -7.86 5.87 5.44
C SER A 75 -8.09 6.29 3.98
N GLU A 76 -9.27 6.01 3.42
CA GLU A 76 -9.60 6.25 2.01
C GLU A 76 -9.26 7.66 1.50
N ASP A 77 -9.53 8.69 2.30
CA ASP A 77 -9.28 10.10 1.93
C ASP A 77 -7.94 10.66 2.45
N VAL A 78 -7.06 9.81 2.98
CA VAL A 78 -5.77 10.23 3.56
C VAL A 78 -4.64 9.91 2.60
N GLY A 79 -3.95 10.94 2.13
CA GLY A 79 -2.83 10.82 1.21
C GLY A 79 -1.47 11.02 1.86
N PHE A 80 -0.43 10.88 1.05
CA PHE A 80 0.96 11.16 1.45
C PHE A 80 1.14 12.57 2.04
N VAL A 81 0.51 13.58 1.44
CA VAL A 81 0.66 14.98 1.87
C VAL A 81 0.11 15.19 3.27
N ASP A 82 -1.04 14.59 3.59
CA ASP A 82 -1.66 14.68 4.91
C ASP A 82 -0.78 14.04 5.98
N LEU A 83 -0.27 12.84 5.70
CA LEU A 83 0.63 12.11 6.59
C LEU A 83 1.97 12.84 6.79
N LEU A 84 2.52 13.41 5.72
CA LEU A 84 3.74 14.21 5.81
C LEU A 84 3.52 15.47 6.64
N ALA A 85 2.44 16.22 6.38
CA ALA A 85 2.12 17.43 7.12
C ALA A 85 1.97 17.13 8.62
N ALA A 86 1.23 16.07 8.97
CA ALA A 86 1.06 15.63 10.34
C ALA A 86 2.40 15.27 11.01
N GLY A 87 3.31 14.62 10.28
CA GLY A 87 4.64 14.24 10.77
C GLY A 87 5.66 15.39 10.88
N LEU A 88 5.38 16.54 10.25
CA LEU A 88 6.22 17.75 10.30
C LEU A 88 5.79 18.75 11.37
N THR A 89 4.51 18.76 11.75
CA THR A 89 4.02 19.51 12.91
C THR A 89 4.53 18.87 14.20
N LYS A 90 5.53 19.53 14.79
CA LYS A 90 5.86 19.43 16.22
C LYS A 90 5.40 20.69 16.93
#